data_AF-A0A212C6A6-F1
#
_entry.id   AF-A0A212C6A6-F1
#
_cell.length_a   1.000
_cell.length_b   1.000
_cell.length_c   1.000
_cell.angle_alpha   90.00
_cell.angle_beta   90.00
_cell.angle_gamma   90.00
#
_symmetry.space_group_name_H-M   'P 1'
#
loop_
_entity.id
_entity.type
_entity.pdbx_description
1 polymer ?
#
loop_
_entity_poly.entity_id
_entity_poly.type
_entity_poly.pdbx_seq_one_letter_code
_entity_poly.pdbx_strand_id
1 'polypeptide(L)' 'MVYEPNQNKWISRSPMLQRRVYHSMAAVQRKLYVLGGNDLDYNNDRILVRHIDSYNIDTDQWTRCNFNLLTGKYL' A
#
# COMPACT_ATOMS: atom_id res chain seq x y z
N MET A 1 -0.53 -7.40 -7.58
CA MET A 1 -1.16 -7.87 -8.83
C MET A 1 -2.31 -6.94 -9.18
N VAL A 2 -2.63 -6.78 -10.46
CA VAL A 2 -3.83 -6.08 -10.94
C VAL A 2 -4.62 -7.04 -11.84
N TYR A 3 -5.93 -7.01 -11.73
CA TYR A 3 -6.80 -7.83 -12.57
C TYR A 3 -7.10 -7.08 -13.88
N GLU A 4 -6.90 -7.75 -15.02
CA GLU A 4 -7.30 -7.28 -16.34
C GLU A 4 -8.54 -8.05 -16.83
N PRO A 5 -9.75 -7.43 -16.81
CA PRO A 5 -10.99 -8.11 -17.16
C PRO A 5 -11.03 -8.63 -18.60
N ASN A 6 -10.46 -7.87 -19.55
CA ASN A 6 -10.48 -8.21 -20.97
C ASN A 6 -9.72 -9.52 -21.28
N GLN A 7 -8.71 -9.84 -20.45
CA GLN A 7 -7.90 -11.04 -20.60
C GLN A 7 -8.27 -12.13 -19.59
N ASN A 8 -9.14 -11.80 -18.62
CA ASN A 8 -9.45 -12.60 -17.44
C ASN A 8 -8.19 -13.10 -16.72
N LYS A 9 -7.22 -12.21 -16.49
CA LYS A 9 -5.93 -12.56 -15.90
C LYS A 9 -5.50 -11.57 -14.84
N TRP A 10 -4.74 -12.06 -13.87
CA TRP A 10 -3.97 -11.24 -12.94
C TRP A 10 -2.59 -10.99 -13.52
N ILE A 11 -2.16 -9.73 -13.50
CA ILE A 11 -0.86 -9.32 -14.00
C ILE A 11 -0.02 -8.77 -12.85
N SER A 12 1.28 -9.09 -12.88
CA SER A 12 2.23 -8.56 -11.90
C SER A 12 2.43 -7.05 -12.11
N ARG A 13 2.60 -6.34 -11.00
CA ARG A 13 2.91 -4.90 -10.94
C ARG A 13 3.98 -4.70 -9.89
N SER A 14 4.61 -3.52 -9.88
CA SER A 14 5.60 -3.16 -8.89
C SER A 14 5.09 -3.45 -7.47
N PRO A 15 5.88 -4.17 -6.65
CA PRO A 15 5.49 -4.49 -5.28
C PRO A 15 5.43 -3.23 -4.42
N MET A 16 4.60 -3.25 -3.36
CA MET A 16 4.58 -2.18 -2.37
C MET A 16 5.97 -1.98 -1.73
N LEU A 17 6.29 -0.75 -1.34
CA LEU A 17 7.57 -0.40 -0.68
C LEU A 17 7.79 -1.10 0.66
N GLN A 18 6.70 -1.48 1.33
CA GLN A 18 6.73 -2.22 2.59
C GLN A 18 5.56 -3.20 2.62
N ARG A 19 5.86 -4.46 2.96
CA ARG A 19 4.87 -5.51 3.19
C ARG A 19 3.90 -5.08 4.31
N ARG A 20 2.61 -5.42 4.20
CA ARG A 20 1.61 -5.05 5.20
C ARG A 20 0.33 -5.85 5.08
N VAL A 21 -0.36 -6.04 6.21
CA VAL A 21 -1.71 -6.59 6.33
C VAL A 21 -2.64 -5.61 7.06
N TYR A 22 -3.96 -5.79 6.91
CA TYR A 22 -4.99 -4.94 7.55
C TYR A 22 -4.85 -3.45 7.24
N HIS A 23 -4.33 -3.11 6.06
CA HIS A 23 -4.22 -1.74 5.58
C HIS A 23 -5.54 -1.27 4.96
N SER A 24 -5.71 0.04 4.83
CA SER A 24 -6.79 0.64 4.04
C SER A 24 -6.25 1.16 2.72
N MET A 25 -7.07 1.11 1.66
CA MET A 25 -6.73 1.69 0.36
C MET A 25 -7.82 2.63 -0.15
N ALA A 26 -7.42 3.66 -0.89
CA ALA A 26 -8.33 4.57 -1.59
C ALA A 26 -7.77 4.96 -2.96
N ALA A 27 -8.65 5.03 -3.97
CA ALA A 27 -8.31 5.55 -5.29
C ALA A 27 -8.65 7.05 -5.36
N VAL A 28 -7.66 7.90 -5.63
CA VAL A 28 -7.83 9.37 -5.72
C VAL A 28 -6.99 9.90 -6.86
N GLN A 29 -7.61 10.66 -7.79
CA GLN A 29 -6.92 11.33 -8.90
C GLN A 29 -5.92 10.41 -9.65
N ARG A 30 -6.39 9.23 -10.10
CA ARG A 30 -5.59 8.21 -10.82
C ARG A 30 -4.42 7.59 -10.04
N LYS A 31 -4.36 7.77 -8.72
CA LYS A 31 -3.41 7.09 -7.84
C LYS A 31 -4.13 6.21 -6.83
N LEU A 32 -3.50 5.11 -6.44
CA LEU A 32 -3.94 4.30 -5.30
C LEU A 32 -3.12 4.70 -4.09
N TYR A 33 -3.76 5.07 -2.99
CA TYR A 33 -3.12 5.36 -1.72
C TYR A 33 -3.33 4.20 -0.77
N VAL A 34 -2.27 3.82 -0.06
CA VAL A 34 -2.29 2.76 0.95
C VAL A 34 -1.90 3.37 2.28
N LEU A 35 -2.77 3.20 3.28
CA LEU A 35 -2.64 3.81 4.59
C LEU A 35 -2.58 2.72 5.66
N GLY A 36 -1.64 2.90 6.60
CA GLY A 36 -1.58 2.08 7.80
C GLY A 36 -1.31 0.60 7.50
N GLY A 37 -1.84 -0.24 8.39
CA GLY A 37 -1.62 -1.68 8.40
C GLY A 37 -0.49 -2.09 9.34
N ASN A 38 -0.27 -3.41 9.38
CA ASN A 38 0.71 -4.04 10.25
C ASN A 38 1.69 -4.84 9.40
N ASP A 39 2.95 -4.81 9.79
CA ASP A 39 4.02 -5.65 9.28
C ASP A 39 4.58 -6.49 10.45
N LEU A 40 5.45 -7.46 10.18
CA LEU A 40 6.25 -8.13 11.20
C LEU A 40 7.71 -7.73 11.06
N ASP A 41 8.38 -7.46 12.17
CA ASP A 41 9.83 -7.31 12.17
C ASP A 41 10.56 -8.67 12.04
N TYR A 42 11.88 -8.66 12.24
CA TYR A 42 12.71 -9.87 12.17
C TYR A 42 12.41 -10.90 13.27
N ASN A 43 11.79 -10.48 14.38
CA ASN A 43 11.41 -11.34 15.50
C ASN A 43 9.97 -11.85 15.39
N ASN A 44 9.29 -11.57 14.27
CA ASN A 44 7.85 -11.80 14.08
C ASN A 44 6.95 -10.95 14.99
N ASP A 45 7.44 -9.85 15.54
CA ASP A 45 6.63 -8.92 16.32
C ASP A 45 5.88 -7.96 15.39
N ARG A 46 4.62 -7.66 15.74
CA ARG A 46 3.78 -6.75 14.96
C ARG A 46 4.29 -5.32 15.07
N ILE A 47 4.58 -4.70 13.93
CA ILE A 47 4.94 -3.29 13.83
C ILE A 47 3.91 -2.52 13.00
N LEU A 48 3.67 -1.27 13.39
CA LEU A 48 2.73 -0.40 12.68
C LEU A 48 3.39 0.20 11.45
N VAL A 49 2.72 0.14 10.30
CA VAL A 49 3.16 0.88 9.12
C VAL A 49 2.64 2.31 9.24
N ARG A 50 3.54 3.27 9.51
CA ARG A 50 3.17 4.67 9.83
C ARG A 50 3.16 5.61 8.62
N HIS A 51 3.62 5.11 7.47
CA HIS A 51 3.73 5.88 6.24
C HIS A 51 2.56 5.59 5.31
N ILE A 52 2.17 6.62 4.54
CA ILE A 52 1.28 6.48 3.40
C ILE A 52 2.14 6.29 2.16
N ASP A 53 1.80 5.31 1.34
CA ASP A 53 2.44 5.10 0.04
C ASP A 53 1.38 5.27 -1.06
N SER A 54 1.77 5.91 -2.16
CA SER A 54 0.91 6.07 -3.35
C SER A 54 1.47 5.29 -4.53
N TYR A 55 0.62 4.64 -5.29
CA TYR A 55 0.93 3.98 -6.54
C TYR A 55 0.43 4.79 -7.73
N ASN A 56 1.33 5.05 -8.68
CA ASN A 56 1.01 5.63 -9.97
C ASN A 56 0.85 4.52 -11.01
N ILE A 57 -0.37 4.35 -11.52
CA ILE A 57 -0.71 3.31 -12.50
C ILE A 57 -0.03 3.52 -13.85
N ASP A 58 0.21 4.77 -14.24
CA ASP A 58 0.77 5.12 -15.55
C ASP A 58 2.27 4.80 -15.60
N THR A 59 2.96 4.89 -14.46
CA THR A 59 4.41 4.62 -14.36
C THR A 59 4.73 3.26 -13.74
N ASP A 60 3.74 2.53 -13.21
CA ASP A 60 3.92 1.30 -12.43
C ASP A 60 4.94 1.47 -11.29
N GLN A 61 4.76 2.53 -10.48
CA GLN A 61 5.69 2.87 -9.40
C GLN A 61 4.96 3.23 -8.11
N TRP A 62 5.53 2.79 -6.99
CA TRP A 62 5.16 3.25 -5.67
C TRP A 62 6.04 4.42 -5.22
N THR A 63 5.48 5.34 -4.47
CA THR A 63 6.19 6.49 -3.89
C THR A 63 5.71 6.72 -2.47
N ARG A 64 6.66 6.90 -1.55
CA ARG A 64 6.36 7.29 -0.17
C ARG A 64 5.83 8.72 -0.17
N CYS A 65 4.65 8.92 0.41
CA CYS A 65 4.10 10.26 0.56
C CYS A 65 4.82 10.99 1.71
N ASN A 66 5.10 12.27 1.53
CA ASN A 66 5.77 13.11 2.53
C ASN A 66 4.81 13.60 3.65
N PHE A 67 3.93 12.71 4.11
CA PHE A 67 2.99 12.96 5.22
C PHE A 67 3.03 11.72 6.12
N ASN A 68 3.37 11.91 7.39
CA ASN A 68 3.26 10.84 8.37
C ASN A 68 1.85 10.81 8.94
N LEU A 69 1.31 9.61 9.17
CA LEU A 69 0.06 9.48 9.92
C LEU A 69 0.28 10.05 11.33
N LEU A 70 -0.39 11.16 11.64
CA LEU A 70 -0.43 11.73 12.98
C LEU A 70 -1.28 10.79 13.85
N THR A 71 -0.61 9.86 14.53
CA THR A 71 -1.15 8.86 15.46
C THR A 71 -2.09 7.79 14.87
N GLY A 72 -1.66 6.52 14.94
CA GLY A 72 -2.55 5.38 14.73
C GLY A 72 -3.45 5.21 15.96
N LYS A 73 -4.73 5.57 15.85
CA LYS A 73 -5.75 5.20 16.85
C LYS A 73 -6.55 4.02 16.30
N TYR A 74 -6.44 2.89 16.99
CA TYR A 74 -7.38 1.79 16.89
C TYR A 74 -8.67 2.20 17.58
N LEU A 75 -9.82 1.95 16.93
CA LEU A 75 -11.10 1.75 17.63
C LEU A 75 -11.14 0.31 18.14
#